data_AF-A0A497AIS0-F1
#
_entry.id   AF-A0A497AIS0-F1
#
_cell.length_a   1.000
_cell.length_b   1.000
_cell.length_c   1.000
_cell.angle_alpha   90.00
_cell.angle_beta   90.00
_cell.angle_gamma   90.00
#
_symmetry.space_group_name_H-M   'P 1'
#
loop_
_entity.id
_entity.type
_entity.pdbx_description
1 polymer ?
#
loop_
_entity_poly.entity_id
_entity_poly.type
_entity_poly.pdbx_seq_one_letter_code
_entity_poly.pdbx_strand_id
1 'polypeptide(L)'
;GLLRGDSFDDLVRRLLAANGSVFARGRLSAMLGARRNVIAANNGARQVVYDYWGNRIPGLSKQACAAIDENTTDCCLRVHGQVQPVSKPYILTGTPRFADKMMYPGFHWNCRTSSVAYHADFERGARETTADMMEAGRAELRARRDGSREEIHPAHATSGRG
;
A
#
# COMPACT_ATOMS: atom_id res chain seq x y z
N GLY A 1 11.13 -2.37 26.23
CA GLY A 1 10.13 -3.39 26.60
C GLY A 1 10.07 -3.48 28.10
N LEU A 2 8.93 -3.87 28.66
CA LEU A 2 8.83 -4.16 30.10
C LEU A 2 9.64 -5.43 30.41
N LEU A 3 10.58 -5.36 31.35
CA LEU A 3 11.23 -6.52 31.90
C LEU A 3 10.44 -7.02 33.12
N ARG A 4 10.37 -8.33 33.28
CA ARG A 4 9.66 -8.95 34.41
C ARG A 4 10.38 -8.58 35.70
N GLY A 5 9.74 -7.80 36.57
CA GLY A 5 10.31 -7.30 37.83
C GLY A 5 10.63 -5.79 37.85
N ASP A 6 10.42 -5.07 36.75
CA ASP A 6 10.58 -3.60 36.75
C ASP A 6 9.55 -2.93 37.69
N SER A 7 10.02 -2.07 38.59
CA SER A 7 9.13 -1.20 39.38
C SER A 7 8.56 -0.08 38.50
N PHE A 8 7.44 0.50 38.91
CA PHE A 8 6.87 1.66 38.22
C PHE A 8 7.86 2.84 38.14
N ASP A 9 8.65 3.04 39.19
CA ASP A 9 9.67 4.09 39.25
C ASP A 9 10.81 3.86 38.25
N ASP A 10 11.21 2.61 38.02
CA ASP A 10 12.21 2.26 36.99
C ASP A 10 11.70 2.52 35.58
N LEU A 11 10.41 2.28 35.36
CA LEU A 11 9.71 2.61 34.12
C LEU A 11 9.65 4.11 33.88
N VAL A 12 9.27 4.88 34.90
CA VAL A 12 9.21 6.35 34.84
C VAL A 12 10.61 6.93 34.61
N ARG A 13 11.65 6.45 35.31
CA ARG A 13 13.04 6.90 35.09
C ARG A 13 13.54 6.61 33.68
N ARG A 14 13.24 5.43 33.10
CA ARG A 14 13.61 5.11 31.72
C ARG A 14 12.84 5.94 30.70
N LEU A 15 11.56 6.24 30.97
CA LEU A 15 10.74 7.10 30.13
C LEU A 15 11.27 8.55 30.15
N LEU A 16 11.65 9.05 31.32
CA LEU A 16 12.25 10.38 31.49
C LEU A 16 13.68 10.47 30.95
N ALA A 17 14.45 9.38 31.01
CA ALA A 17 15.78 9.26 30.42
C ALA A 17 15.76 8.97 28.90
N ALA A 18 14.59 8.69 28.33
CA ALA A 18 14.46 8.44 26.90
C ALA A 18 14.68 9.74 26.13
N ASN A 19 15.68 9.73 25.24
CA ASN A 19 15.97 10.85 24.34
C ASN A 19 14.74 11.20 23.48
N GLY A 20 14.59 12.47 23.08
CA GLY A 20 13.53 12.93 22.16
C GLY A 20 13.40 12.10 20.88
N SER A 21 14.46 11.41 20.46
CA SER A 21 14.44 10.44 19.36
C SER A 21 13.55 9.21 19.60
N VAL A 22 13.39 8.75 20.85
CA VAL A 22 12.49 7.64 21.21
C VAL A 22 11.03 8.07 21.07
N PHE A 23 10.68 9.25 21.58
CA PHE A 23 9.34 9.82 21.43
C PHE A 23 9.01 10.17 19.98
N ALA A 24 9.99 10.70 19.22
CA ALA A 24 9.83 10.94 17.79
C ALA A 24 9.58 9.65 17.00
N ARG A 25 10.32 8.56 17.30
CA ARG A 25 10.08 7.23 16.71
C ARG A 25 8.73 6.65 17.11
N GLY A 26 8.33 6.81 18.39
CA GLY A 26 7.02 6.39 18.88
C GLY A 26 5.88 7.11 18.17
N ARG A 27 5.99 8.44 18.01
CA ARG A 27 5.04 9.26 17.24
C ARG A 27 4.96 8.82 15.79
N LEU A 28 6.10 8.63 15.12
CA LEU A 28 6.13 8.18 13.72
C LEU A 28 5.47 6.81 13.56
N SER A 29 5.79 5.87 14.46
CA SER A 29 5.17 4.54 14.46
C SER A 29 3.66 4.60 14.66
N ALA A 30 3.18 5.41 15.60
CA ALA A 30 1.75 5.62 15.83
C ALA A 30 1.05 6.24 14.61
N MET A 31 1.66 7.25 13.98
CA MET A 31 1.11 7.88 12.76
C MET A 31 1.04 6.90 11.59
N LEU A 32 2.09 6.12 11.36
CA LEU A 32 2.11 5.09 10.33
C LEU A 32 1.07 3.99 10.62
N GLY A 33 0.92 3.59 11.89
CA GLY A 33 -0.11 2.65 12.32
C GLY A 33 -1.52 3.16 12.07
N ALA A 34 -1.81 4.41 12.43
CA ALA A 34 -3.10 5.05 12.18
C ALA A 34 -3.41 5.11 10.68
N ARG A 35 -2.46 5.60 9.87
CA ARG A 35 -2.62 5.65 8.40
C ARG A 35 -2.89 4.27 7.82
N ARG A 36 -2.10 3.28 8.21
CA ARG A 36 -2.25 1.89 7.74
C ARG A 36 -3.60 1.31 8.14
N ASN A 37 -4.09 1.58 9.34
CA ASN A 37 -5.39 1.08 9.80
C ASN A 37 -6.54 1.69 8.99
N VAL A 38 -6.49 2.98 8.66
CA VAL A 38 -7.50 3.62 7.78
C VAL A 38 -7.48 2.98 6.39
N ILE A 39 -6.28 2.77 5.81
CA ILE A 39 -6.14 2.14 4.50
C ILE A 39 -6.68 0.70 4.53
N ALA A 40 -6.28 -0.08 5.53
CA ALA A 40 -6.70 -1.47 5.67
C ALA A 40 -8.21 -1.57 5.90
N ALA A 41 -8.79 -0.72 6.73
CA ALA A 41 -10.24 -0.70 6.99
C ALA A 41 -11.03 -0.32 5.73
N ASN A 42 -10.63 0.74 5.02
CA ASN A 42 -11.30 1.17 3.79
C ASN A 42 -11.23 0.08 2.70
N ASN A 43 -10.07 -0.56 2.54
CA ASN A 43 -9.93 -1.63 1.55
C ASN A 43 -10.61 -2.93 1.99
N GLY A 44 -10.67 -3.22 3.29
CA GLY A 44 -11.47 -4.32 3.84
C GLY A 44 -12.96 -4.11 3.60
N ALA A 45 -13.47 -2.89 3.80
CA ALA A 45 -14.86 -2.55 3.50
C ALA A 45 -15.17 -2.71 1.99
N ARG A 46 -14.27 -2.27 1.11
CA ARG A 46 -14.38 -2.51 -0.33
C ARG A 46 -14.40 -4.00 -0.67
N GLN A 47 -13.56 -4.80 -0.04
CA GLN A 47 -13.54 -6.26 -0.23
C GLN A 47 -14.92 -6.87 0.06
N VAL A 48 -15.56 -6.49 1.18
CA VAL A 48 -16.92 -6.96 1.51
C VAL A 48 -17.93 -6.61 0.41
N VAL A 49 -17.88 -5.38 -0.11
CA VAL A 49 -18.75 -4.95 -1.21
C VAL A 49 -18.45 -5.72 -2.50
N TYR A 50 -17.17 -5.92 -2.82
CA TYR A 50 -16.78 -6.69 -4.00
C TYR A 50 -17.19 -8.15 -3.89
N ASP A 51 -17.07 -8.79 -2.73
CA ASP A 51 -17.52 -10.17 -2.51
C ASP A 51 -19.03 -10.32 -2.75
N TYR A 52 -19.82 -9.33 -2.30
CA TYR A 52 -21.25 -9.30 -2.55
C TYR A 52 -21.59 -9.25 -4.05
N TRP A 53 -20.89 -8.40 -4.79
CA TRP A 53 -21.12 -8.22 -6.23
C TRP A 53 -20.43 -9.26 -7.10
N GLY A 54 -19.37 -9.90 -6.64
CA GLY A 54 -18.57 -10.87 -7.41
C GLY A 54 -19.37 -12.09 -7.84
N ASN A 55 -20.40 -12.47 -7.09
CA ASN A 55 -21.32 -13.55 -7.46
C ASN A 55 -22.46 -13.11 -8.38
N ARG A 56 -22.62 -11.80 -8.61
CA ARG A 56 -23.73 -11.19 -9.37
C ARG A 56 -23.28 -10.60 -10.70
N ILE A 57 -22.03 -10.16 -10.77
CA ILE A 57 -21.41 -9.58 -11.96
C ILE A 57 -20.36 -10.57 -12.46
N PRO A 58 -20.67 -11.38 -13.49
CA PRO A 58 -19.70 -12.28 -14.08
C PRO A 58 -18.45 -11.51 -14.52
N GLY A 59 -17.26 -12.06 -14.24
CA GLY A 59 -16.01 -11.41 -14.61
C GLY A 59 -15.55 -10.27 -13.70
N LEU A 60 -16.32 -9.90 -12.66
CA LEU A 60 -15.88 -8.91 -11.69
C LEU A 60 -14.63 -9.40 -10.96
N SER A 61 -13.64 -8.52 -10.88
CA SER A 61 -12.36 -8.72 -10.22
C SER A 61 -12.01 -7.47 -9.44
N LYS A 62 -10.86 -7.51 -8.76
CA LYS A 62 -10.29 -6.34 -8.08
C LYS A 62 -8.90 -6.06 -8.61
N GLN A 63 -8.57 -4.79 -8.71
CA GLN A 63 -7.26 -4.33 -9.15
C GLN A 63 -6.59 -3.49 -8.06
N ALA A 64 -5.29 -3.68 -7.90
CA ALA A 64 -4.49 -2.86 -7.00
C ALA A 64 -4.05 -1.58 -7.73
N CYS A 65 -4.48 -0.43 -7.20
CA CYS A 65 -4.15 0.88 -7.70
C CYS A 65 -3.32 1.62 -6.65
N ALA A 66 -2.01 1.72 -6.88
CA ALA A 66 -1.10 2.52 -6.05
C ALA A 66 -1.00 3.95 -6.60
N ALA A 67 -1.05 4.95 -5.72
CA ALA A 67 -0.56 6.27 -6.08
C ALA A 67 0.96 6.22 -6.22
N ILE A 68 1.52 6.75 -7.31
CA ILE A 68 2.96 6.70 -7.62
C ILE A 68 3.58 8.07 -7.34
N ASP A 69 4.55 8.09 -6.43
CA ASP A 69 5.38 9.26 -6.10
C ASP A 69 6.68 8.83 -5.36
N GLU A 70 7.44 9.81 -4.87
CA GLU A 70 8.73 9.61 -4.18
C GLU A 70 8.65 8.70 -2.96
N ASN A 71 7.50 8.68 -2.30
CA ASN A 71 7.28 7.92 -1.06
C ASN A 71 6.66 6.55 -1.32
N THR A 72 6.34 6.24 -2.58
CA THR A 72 5.76 4.94 -2.96
C THR A 72 6.82 3.85 -2.85
N THR A 73 6.48 2.73 -2.21
CA THR A 73 7.44 1.65 -1.97
C THR A 73 7.53 0.68 -3.14
N ASP A 74 8.61 -0.12 -3.19
CA ASP A 74 8.76 -1.20 -4.18
C ASP A 74 7.60 -2.21 -4.11
N CYS A 75 7.10 -2.54 -2.90
CA CYS A 75 5.89 -3.34 -2.75
C CYS A 75 4.67 -2.74 -3.46
N CYS A 76 4.41 -1.44 -3.27
CA CYS A 76 3.30 -0.75 -3.94
C CYS A 76 3.48 -0.70 -5.46
N LEU A 77 4.70 -0.45 -5.95
CA LEU A 77 5.00 -0.35 -7.39
C LEU A 77 4.84 -1.70 -8.10
N ARG A 78 5.26 -2.80 -7.48
CA ARG A 78 5.17 -4.15 -8.08
C ARG A 78 3.76 -4.74 -8.10
N VAL A 79 2.92 -4.35 -7.15
CA VAL A 79 1.52 -4.78 -7.11
C VAL A 79 0.61 -3.84 -7.92
N HIS A 80 1.08 -2.65 -8.28
CA HIS A 80 0.32 -1.69 -9.05
C HIS A 80 -0.13 -2.26 -10.40
N GLY A 81 -1.42 -2.15 -10.71
CA GLY A 81 -2.06 -2.73 -11.88
C GLY A 81 -2.41 -4.22 -11.74
N GLN A 82 -1.97 -4.92 -10.69
CA GLN A 82 -2.29 -6.35 -10.50
C GLN A 82 -3.80 -6.56 -10.34
N VAL A 83 -4.38 -7.34 -11.26
CA VAL A 83 -5.78 -7.80 -11.20
C VAL A 83 -5.82 -9.18 -10.54
N GLN A 84 -6.80 -9.38 -9.65
CA GLN A 84 -7.09 -10.67 -9.04
C GLN A 84 -8.60 -10.92 -9.04
N PRO A 85 -9.05 -12.19 -9.15
CA PRO A 85 -10.42 -12.53 -8.80
C PRO A 85 -10.74 -11.99 -7.40
N VAL A 86 -11.98 -11.53 -7.18
CA VAL A 86 -12.38 -10.90 -5.90
C VAL A 86 -12.03 -11.76 -4.69
N SER A 87 -12.21 -13.08 -4.80
CA SER A 87 -11.96 -14.07 -3.75
C SER A 87 -10.49 -14.45 -3.54
N LYS A 88 -9.57 -13.94 -4.37
CA LYS A 88 -8.14 -14.28 -4.32
C LYS A 88 -7.32 -13.12 -3.75
N PRO A 89 -6.24 -13.41 -3.00
CA PRO A 89 -5.37 -12.37 -2.49
C PRO A 89 -4.49 -11.79 -3.60
N TYR A 90 -4.03 -10.56 -3.39
CA TYR A 90 -2.89 -10.01 -4.13
C TYR A 90 -1.61 -10.78 -3.80
N ILE A 91 -0.72 -10.88 -4.77
CA ILE A 91 0.60 -11.52 -4.64
C ILE A 91 1.64 -10.42 -4.55
N LEU A 92 2.36 -10.40 -3.43
CA LEU A 92 3.28 -9.33 -3.07
C LEU A 92 4.72 -9.82 -3.20
N THR A 93 5.43 -9.33 -4.21
CA THR A 93 6.83 -9.71 -4.47
C THR A 93 7.82 -8.63 -4.02
N GLY A 94 7.35 -7.41 -3.80
CA GLY A 94 8.19 -6.29 -3.39
C GLY A 94 8.34 -6.13 -1.88
N THR A 95 9.16 -5.17 -1.47
CA THR A 95 9.39 -4.83 -0.05
C THR A 95 9.18 -3.33 0.21
N PRO A 96 8.86 -2.93 1.46
CA PRO A 96 8.48 -3.78 2.59
C PRO A 96 7.07 -4.38 2.42
N ARG A 97 6.81 -5.53 3.04
CA ARG A 97 5.48 -6.18 3.11
C ARG A 97 5.31 -6.96 4.41
N PHE A 98 4.08 -7.11 4.88
CA PHE A 98 3.75 -7.91 6.08
C PHE A 98 3.56 -9.40 5.79
N ALA A 99 3.17 -9.76 4.57
CA ALA A 99 2.98 -11.14 4.12
C ALA A 99 3.18 -11.21 2.60
N ASP A 100 3.41 -12.41 2.05
CA ASP A 100 3.56 -12.61 0.61
C ASP A 100 2.23 -12.54 -0.15
N LYS A 101 1.11 -12.71 0.57
CA LYS A 101 -0.25 -12.65 0.01
C LYS A 101 -1.17 -11.94 0.98
N MET A 102 -1.96 -10.98 0.49
CA MET A 102 -2.93 -10.25 1.29
C MET A 102 -4.20 -9.98 0.50
N MET A 103 -5.37 -10.12 1.14
CA MET A 103 -6.67 -10.01 0.46
C MET A 103 -6.93 -8.60 -0.06
N TYR A 104 -6.48 -7.59 0.67
CA TYR A 104 -6.70 -6.18 0.34
C TYR A 104 -5.52 -5.32 0.82
N PRO A 105 -5.33 -4.11 0.24
CA PRO A 105 -4.25 -3.19 0.59
C PRO A 105 -4.20 -2.74 2.05
N GLY A 106 -3.03 -2.30 2.46
CA GLY A 106 -2.56 -2.31 3.85
C GLY A 106 -1.30 -3.17 4.02
N PHE A 107 -0.56 -3.36 2.92
CA PHE A 107 0.53 -4.31 2.75
C PHE A 107 1.75 -4.03 3.63
N HIS A 108 1.96 -2.77 4.00
CA HIS A 108 3.04 -2.31 4.87
C HIS A 108 2.64 -0.98 5.53
N TRP A 109 3.47 -0.49 6.47
CA TRP A 109 3.20 0.71 7.26
C TRP A 109 2.91 1.97 6.43
N ASN A 110 3.67 2.21 5.37
CA ASN A 110 3.48 3.35 4.47
C ASN A 110 2.76 2.99 3.16
N CYS A 111 1.74 2.11 3.22
CA CYS A 111 1.01 1.67 2.01
C CYS A 111 0.32 2.85 1.33
N ARG A 112 0.30 2.85 -0.01
CA ARG A 112 -0.38 3.87 -0.84
C ARG A 112 -1.30 3.25 -1.87
N THR A 113 -1.67 1.99 -1.65
CA THR A 113 -2.48 1.20 -2.58
C THR A 113 -3.92 1.14 -2.12
N SER A 114 -4.83 1.19 -3.09
CA SER A 114 -6.26 0.99 -2.95
C SER A 114 -6.73 -0.15 -3.85
N SER A 115 -7.71 -0.93 -3.41
CA SER A 115 -8.41 -1.88 -4.28
C SER A 115 -9.54 -1.17 -4.99
N VAL A 116 -9.55 -1.28 -6.32
CA VAL A 116 -10.64 -0.80 -7.16
C VAL A 116 -11.35 -1.98 -7.82
N ALA A 117 -12.64 -1.84 -8.09
CA ALA A 117 -13.39 -2.82 -8.87
C ALA A 117 -12.84 -2.83 -10.30
N TYR A 118 -12.69 -4.02 -10.89
CA TYR A 118 -12.18 -4.20 -12.23
C TYR A 118 -13.07 -5.16 -13.00
N HIS A 119 -13.31 -4.84 -14.26
CA HIS A 119 -13.91 -5.72 -15.25
C HIS A 119 -13.17 -5.53 -16.57
N ALA A 120 -12.94 -6.61 -17.33
CA ALA A 120 -12.18 -6.53 -18.59
C ALA A 120 -12.77 -5.53 -19.59
N ASP A 121 -14.09 -5.31 -19.51
CA ASP A 121 -14.78 -4.32 -20.33
C ASP A 121 -14.34 -2.88 -20.06
N PHE A 122 -13.81 -2.58 -18.87
CA PHE A 122 -13.30 -1.26 -18.53
C PHE A 122 -12.06 -0.88 -19.34
N GLU A 123 -11.35 -1.86 -19.89
CA GLU A 123 -10.22 -1.62 -20.81
C GLU A 123 -10.69 -1.05 -22.15
N ARG A 124 -11.94 -1.32 -22.56
CA ARG A 124 -12.45 -0.87 -23.87
C ARG A 124 -12.75 0.62 -23.84
N GLY A 125 -11.95 1.39 -24.56
CA GLY A 125 -12.07 2.85 -24.60
C GLY A 125 -11.55 3.53 -23.33
N ALA A 126 -10.81 2.80 -22.48
CA ALA A 126 -10.12 3.39 -21.36
C ALA A 126 -9.11 4.42 -21.87
N ARG A 127 -9.05 5.57 -21.20
CA ARG A 127 -7.94 6.51 -21.39
C ARG A 127 -6.61 5.87 -20.97
N GLU A 128 -6.66 5.00 -19.97
CA GLU A 128 -5.51 4.37 -19.33
C GLU A 128 -5.87 2.91 -19.03
N THR A 129 -5.02 2.00 -19.47
CA THR A 129 -5.21 0.54 -19.36
C THR A 129 -4.52 -0.03 -18.12
N THR A 130 -4.88 -1.26 -17.75
CA THR A 130 -4.11 -2.02 -16.77
C THR A 130 -2.63 -2.16 -17.16
N ALA A 131 -2.34 -2.25 -18.47
CA ALA A 131 -0.97 -2.33 -18.97
C ALA A 131 -0.21 -1.01 -18.71
N ASP A 132 -0.84 0.14 -18.91
CA ASP A 132 -0.24 1.45 -18.66
C ASP A 132 0.07 1.65 -17.18
N MET A 133 -0.85 1.23 -16.31
CA MET A 133 -0.64 1.18 -14.86
C MET A 133 0.62 0.35 -14.52
N MET A 134 0.67 -0.91 -14.95
CA MET A 134 1.83 -1.77 -14.69
C MET A 134 3.13 -1.16 -15.23
N GLU A 135 3.09 -0.50 -16.39
CA GLU A 135 4.26 0.16 -16.96
C GLU A 135 4.70 1.37 -16.14
N ALA A 136 3.79 2.18 -15.63
CA ALA A 136 4.11 3.30 -14.74
C ALA A 136 4.85 2.81 -13.46
N GLY A 137 4.37 1.71 -12.87
CA GLY A 137 5.05 1.06 -11.75
C GLY A 137 6.48 0.58 -12.10
N ARG A 138 6.65 -0.04 -13.27
CA ARG A 138 7.98 -0.47 -13.76
C ARG A 138 8.90 0.69 -14.10
N ALA A 139 8.37 1.77 -14.68
CA ALA A 139 9.13 2.95 -15.03
C ALA A 139 9.74 3.61 -13.78
N GLU A 140 8.97 3.77 -12.71
CA GLU A 140 9.47 4.31 -11.44
C GLU A 140 10.54 3.39 -10.81
N LEU A 141 10.36 2.06 -10.88
CA LEU A 141 11.38 1.12 -10.40
C LEU A 141 12.69 1.21 -11.19
N ARG A 142 12.62 1.32 -12.53
CA ARG A 142 13.81 1.46 -13.38
C ARG A 142 14.56 2.75 -13.06
N ALA A 143 13.83 3.84 -12.95
CA ALA A 143 14.41 5.14 -12.67
C ALA A 143 15.09 5.25 -11.30
N ARG A 144 14.57 4.55 -10.29
CA ARG A 144 15.23 4.45 -8.99
C ARG A 144 16.57 3.71 -9.08
N ARG A 145 16.68 2.76 -10.00
CA ARG A 145 17.87 1.93 -10.18
C ARG A 145 18.96 2.66 -10.96
N ASP A 146 18.60 3.40 -12.01
CA ASP A 146 19.56 4.10 -12.87
C ASP A 146 19.84 5.55 -12.43
N GLY A 147 19.12 6.05 -11.42
CA GLY A 147 19.31 7.40 -10.88
C GLY A 147 18.66 8.51 -11.71
N SER A 148 17.92 8.18 -12.79
CA SER A 148 17.19 9.15 -13.63
C SER A 148 15.94 9.72 -12.95
N ARG A 149 15.81 9.59 -11.63
CA ARG A 149 14.59 9.92 -10.90
C ARG A 149 14.34 11.42 -10.83
N GLU A 150 13.22 11.84 -11.41
CA GLU A 150 12.63 13.16 -11.20
C GLU A 150 11.53 13.11 -10.13
N GLU A 151 11.26 14.27 -9.53
CA GLU A 151 10.19 14.42 -8.54
C GLU A 151 8.82 14.44 -9.24
N ILE A 152 7.88 13.63 -8.75
CA ILE A 152 6.53 13.53 -9.33
C ILE A 152 5.55 14.15 -8.33
N HIS A 153 5.11 15.38 -8.61
CA HIS A 153 3.96 16.03 -7.96
C HIS A 153 2.84 16.12 -9.01
N PRO A 154 1.62 15.58 -8.85
CA PRO A 154 0.92 14.99 -7.70
C PRO A 154 0.73 13.45 -7.80
N ALA A 155 0.28 12.85 -6.69
CA ALA A 155 0.05 11.42 -6.49
C ALA A 155 -1.09 10.84 -7.37
N HIS A 156 -0.83 10.58 -8.66
CA HIS A 156 -1.77 9.95 -9.58
C HIS A 156 -1.55 8.43 -9.66
N ALA A 157 -2.58 7.69 -10.08
CA ALA A 157 -2.48 6.26 -10.34
C ALA A 157 -1.56 5.95 -11.54
N THR A 158 -1.50 6.88 -12.49
CA THR A 158 -0.81 6.73 -13.77
C THR A 158 0.25 7.79 -13.99
N SER A 159 0.65 8.52 -12.93
CA SER A 159 1.70 9.53 -13.05
C SER A 159 2.97 8.87 -13.56
N GLY A 160 3.18 9.05 -14.86
CA GLY A 160 4.31 8.60 -15.63
C GLY A 160 5.22 9.78 -15.94
N ARG A 161 6.40 9.46 -16.42
CA ARG A 161 7.39 10.45 -16.86
C ARG A 161 7.13 10.74 -18.34
N GLY A 162 7.21 12.01 -18.72
CA GLY A 162 7.24 12.44 -20.12
C GLY A 162 8.58 12.10 -20.75
#